data_AF-A0A7S1I6E6-F1
#
_entry.id   AF-A0A7S1I6E6-F1
#
_cell.length_a   1.000
_cell.length_b   1.000
_cell.length_c   1.000
_cell.angle_alpha   90.00
_cell.angle_beta   90.00
_cell.angle_gamma   90.00
#
_symmetry.space_group_name_H-M   'P 1'
#
loop_
_entity.id
_entity.type
_entity.pdbx_description
1 polymer ?
#
loop_
_entity_poly.entity_id
_entity_poly.type
_entity_poly.pdbx_seq_one_letter_code
_entity_poly.pdbx_strand_id
1 'polypeptide(L)'
;RDPRVSDLEADAQGVIDYLMGVQNQLADVCVEVEICHSHQEVLGGATLQVLGLHEGQQELAIKHKLWCAVQQWKAFYDEQLESPFQQVDPEAVSAQVNIYSKTVNQVMRSLADNKVAIRLKGDVEDMKVMLPVIQAMRNPALQKHHLASLDEIIGQDLSKAAEFPLRTLFELDLIGLKDEIQGISNSATQEAGLEELLAKVQRTWVGGTTRPVEFVVNPFKDHKDVFTLGTVDDILTQLEDSGVLISTIITSRFCSGSLKVRVTKWEQDIKYMDDALEKWLEFQRNWMYLETIFGSAEISRQWPQDAKTFAQVDKQFKDTMKRVHDNPAVYGILISSGLNILERFDKSNKELERVLSNLEKKLEEKRRFFP
;
A
#
# COMPACT_ATOMS: atom_id res chain seq x y z
N ARG A 1 -22.91 35.39 38.37
CA ARG A 1 -23.36 33.97 38.33
C ARG A 1 -24.75 33.92 37.72
N ASP A 2 -24.85 34.06 36.40
CA ASP A 2 -26.12 33.94 35.69
C ASP A 2 -26.43 32.44 35.47
N PRO A 3 -27.60 31.93 35.89
CA PRO A 3 -27.96 30.52 35.77
C PRO A 3 -28.06 30.03 34.32
N ARG A 4 -28.26 30.92 33.34
CA ARG A 4 -28.36 30.59 31.91
C ARG A 4 -27.07 30.02 31.33
N VAL A 5 -25.92 30.36 31.90
CA VAL A 5 -24.59 29.93 31.43
C VAL A 5 -24.27 28.47 31.80
N SER A 6 -25.08 27.87 32.67
CA SER A 6 -24.98 26.46 33.09
C SER A 6 -26.23 25.66 32.74
N ASP A 7 -27.17 26.27 32.00
CA ASP A 7 -28.41 25.64 31.58
C ASP A 7 -28.19 24.88 30.25
N LEU A 8 -28.73 23.66 30.17
CA LEU A 8 -28.58 22.79 29.01
C LEU A 8 -29.51 23.18 27.86
N GLU A 9 -30.58 23.90 28.16
CA GLU A 9 -31.61 24.31 27.20
C GLU A 9 -31.50 25.79 26.79
N ALA A 10 -30.47 26.49 27.27
CA ALA A 10 -30.26 27.88 26.91
C ALA A 10 -29.87 28.02 25.43
N ASP A 11 -30.39 29.08 24.79
CA ASP A 11 -29.99 29.43 23.43
C ASP A 11 -28.50 29.79 23.38
N ALA A 12 -27.72 29.00 22.64
CA ALA A 12 -26.28 29.15 22.56
C ALA A 12 -25.87 30.55 22.05
N GLN A 13 -26.58 31.09 21.07
CA GLN A 13 -26.28 32.43 20.54
C GLN A 13 -26.57 33.52 21.58
N GLY A 14 -27.73 33.48 22.24
CA GLY A 14 -28.07 34.41 23.30
C GLY A 14 -27.12 34.36 24.50
N VAL A 15 -26.57 33.19 24.85
CA VAL A 15 -25.56 33.07 25.90
C VAL A 15 -24.21 33.62 25.45
N ILE A 16 -23.79 33.38 24.21
CA ILE A 16 -22.56 33.96 23.64
C ILE A 16 -22.65 35.50 23.64
N ASP A 17 -23.75 36.06 23.15
CA ASP A 17 -23.95 37.52 23.09
C ASP A 17 -23.94 38.15 24.48
N TYR A 18 -24.55 37.50 25.48
CA TYR A 18 -24.50 37.92 26.87
C TYR A 18 -23.07 37.89 27.43
N LEU A 19 -22.32 36.81 27.19
CA LEU A 19 -20.94 36.67 27.67
C LEU A 19 -20.01 37.70 27.00
N MET A 20 -20.19 37.98 25.71
CA MET A 20 -19.48 39.05 25.01
C MET A 20 -19.80 40.43 25.59
N GLY A 21 -21.07 40.71 25.88
CA GLY A 21 -21.49 41.95 26.52
C GLY A 21 -20.82 42.16 27.89
N VAL A 22 -20.78 41.12 28.72
CA VAL A 22 -20.07 41.15 30.01
C VAL A 22 -18.56 41.26 29.82
N GLN A 23 -18.00 40.66 28.78
CA GLN A 23 -16.56 40.72 28.49
C GLN A 23 -16.13 42.11 28.06
N ASN A 24 -16.95 42.80 27.27
CA ASN A 24 -16.71 44.21 26.90
C ASN A 24 -16.79 45.12 28.13
N GLN A 25 -17.79 44.95 28.99
CA GLN A 25 -17.88 45.70 30.25
C GLN A 25 -16.67 45.45 31.16
N LEU A 26 -16.18 44.21 31.22
CA LEU A 26 -15.00 43.85 31.99
C LEU A 26 -13.72 44.43 31.39
N ALA A 27 -13.62 44.50 30.06
CA ALA A 27 -12.50 45.13 29.36
C ALA A 27 -12.46 46.65 29.62
N ASP A 28 -13.61 47.33 29.60
CA ASP A 28 -13.72 48.75 29.94
C ASP A 28 -13.22 49.01 31.39
N VAL A 29 -13.65 48.17 32.33
CA VAL A 29 -13.18 48.22 33.73
C VAL A 29 -11.67 47.98 33.84
N CYS A 30 -11.11 47.09 33.03
CA CYS A 30 -9.65 46.86 33.01
C CYS A 30 -8.89 48.09 32.51
N VAL A 31 -9.38 48.75 31.47
CA VAL A 31 -8.79 50.01 30.97
C VAL A 31 -8.85 51.10 32.04
N GLU A 32 -9.98 51.23 32.74
CA GLU A 32 -10.10 52.17 33.86
C GLU A 32 -9.12 51.85 35.01
N VAL A 33 -8.94 50.56 35.34
CA VAL A 33 -7.98 50.13 36.35
C VAL A 33 -6.54 50.44 35.93
N GLU A 34 -6.18 50.23 34.66
CA GLU A 34 -4.86 50.60 34.12
C GLU A 34 -4.61 52.12 34.18
N ILE A 35 -5.63 52.91 33.86
CA ILE A 35 -5.58 54.38 33.98
C ILE A 35 -5.36 54.76 35.46
N CYS A 36 -6.10 54.16 36.39
CA CYS A 36 -5.92 54.39 37.82
C CYS A 36 -4.51 53.98 38.30
N HIS A 37 -3.97 52.87 37.83
CA HIS A 37 -2.59 52.46 38.14
C HIS A 37 -1.57 53.46 37.63
N SER A 38 -1.74 53.97 36.40
CA SER A 38 -0.83 54.98 35.83
C SER A 38 -0.85 56.28 36.65
N HIS A 39 -2.04 56.73 37.09
CA HIS A 39 -2.16 57.90 37.96
C HIS A 39 -1.53 57.66 39.34
N GLN A 40 -1.67 56.46 39.90
CA GLN A 40 -1.08 56.11 41.20
C GLN A 40 0.45 56.07 41.16
N GLU A 41 1.02 55.57 40.06
CA GLU A 41 2.47 55.56 39.83
C GLU A 41 3.04 56.97 39.75
N VAL A 42 2.37 57.87 39.02
CA VAL A 42 2.74 59.29 38.92
C VAL A 42 2.64 60.01 40.28
N LEU A 43 1.67 59.64 41.12
CA LEU A 43 1.43 60.25 42.43
C LEU A 43 2.25 59.61 43.56
N GLY A 44 3.06 58.58 43.29
CA GLY A 44 3.86 57.86 44.29
C GLY A 44 3.02 57.08 45.31
N GLY A 45 1.77 56.75 44.97
CA GLY A 45 0.84 56.03 45.83
C GLY A 45 1.02 54.51 45.76
N ALA A 46 0.48 53.79 46.75
CA ALA A 46 0.43 52.33 46.71
C ALA A 46 -0.54 51.84 45.61
N THR A 47 -0.10 50.88 44.78
CA THR A 47 -0.90 50.31 43.69
C THR A 47 -2.18 49.66 44.21
N LEU A 48 -3.32 50.01 43.62
CA LEU A 48 -4.61 49.40 43.91
C LEU A 48 -4.60 47.92 43.49
N GLN A 49 -4.71 46.99 44.44
CA GLN A 49 -4.91 45.57 44.11
C GLN A 49 -6.39 45.30 43.88
N VAL A 50 -6.81 45.19 42.61
CA VAL A 50 -8.15 44.71 42.27
C VAL A 50 -8.17 43.19 42.37
N LEU A 51 -8.62 42.68 43.51
CA LEU A 51 -8.70 41.24 43.76
C LEU A 51 -9.74 40.59 42.84
N GLY A 52 -9.39 39.46 42.23
CA GLY A 52 -10.32 38.62 41.46
C GLY A 52 -10.65 39.11 40.04
N LEU A 53 -10.10 40.24 39.57
CA LEU A 53 -10.35 40.74 38.21
C LEU A 53 -9.82 39.76 37.15
N HIS A 54 -8.58 39.30 37.33
CA HIS A 54 -7.95 38.33 36.44
C HIS A 54 -8.65 36.96 36.47
N GLU A 55 -9.07 36.51 37.67
CA GLU A 55 -9.82 35.27 37.83
C GLU A 55 -11.18 35.34 37.13
N GLY A 56 -11.89 36.47 37.26
CA GLY A 56 -13.15 36.73 36.57
C GLY A 56 -13.01 36.80 35.04
N GLN A 57 -11.94 37.41 34.53
CA GLN A 57 -11.62 37.41 33.10
C GLN A 57 -11.38 36.00 32.57
N GLN A 58 -10.59 35.20 33.30
CA GLN A 58 -10.32 33.81 32.92
C GLN A 58 -11.60 32.96 32.95
N GLU A 59 -12.41 33.08 34.00
CA GLU A 59 -13.67 32.34 34.14
C GLU A 59 -14.64 32.69 33.00
N LEU A 60 -14.73 33.98 32.64
CA LEU A 60 -15.58 34.46 31.55
C LEU A 60 -15.08 33.98 30.17
N ALA A 61 -13.77 34.08 29.92
CA ALA A 61 -13.18 33.61 28.67
C ALA A 61 -13.39 32.11 28.45
N ILE A 62 -13.31 31.30 29.52
CA ILE A 62 -13.53 29.85 29.43
C ILE A 62 -15.01 29.53 29.20
N LYS A 63 -15.94 30.27 29.82
CA LYS A 63 -17.38 30.13 29.56
C LYS A 63 -17.75 30.53 28.14
N HIS A 64 -17.20 31.64 27.63
CA HIS A 64 -17.39 32.06 26.24
C HIS A 64 -16.86 30.97 25.29
N LYS A 65 -15.66 30.46 25.54
CA LYS A 65 -15.07 29.35 24.77
C LYS A 65 -15.95 28.10 24.78
N LEU A 66 -16.54 27.73 25.92
CA LEU A 66 -17.47 26.60 26.01
C LEU A 66 -18.67 26.80 25.09
N TRP A 67 -19.36 27.94 25.17
CA TRP A 67 -20.58 28.18 24.41
C TRP A 67 -20.32 28.32 22.90
N CYS A 68 -19.21 28.95 22.50
CA CYS A 68 -18.75 28.91 21.10
C CYS A 68 -18.50 27.48 20.64
N ALA A 69 -17.82 26.66 21.46
CA ALA A 69 -17.55 25.27 21.12
C ALA A 69 -18.84 24.43 20.99
N VAL A 70 -19.85 24.65 21.85
CA VAL A 70 -21.15 23.98 21.76
C VAL A 70 -21.86 24.32 20.45
N GLN A 71 -21.92 25.60 20.08
CA GLN A 71 -22.57 26.04 18.85
C GLN A 71 -21.87 25.48 17.61
N GLN A 72 -20.54 25.61 17.57
CA GLN A 72 -19.73 25.13 16.45
C GLN A 72 -19.78 23.59 16.34
N TRP A 73 -19.73 22.88 17.47
CA TRP A 73 -19.87 21.43 17.49
C TRP A 73 -21.22 20.99 16.94
N LYS A 74 -22.30 21.64 17.35
CA LYS A 74 -23.65 21.33 16.85
C LYS A 74 -23.74 21.52 15.34
N ALA A 75 -23.26 22.67 14.82
CA ALA A 75 -23.25 22.93 13.38
C ALA A 75 -22.41 21.90 12.61
N PHE A 76 -21.22 21.59 13.11
CA PHE A 76 -20.35 20.56 12.52
C PHE A 76 -21.02 19.17 12.54
N TYR A 77 -21.61 18.77 13.67
CA TYR A 77 -22.27 17.49 13.83
C TYR A 77 -23.46 17.34 12.88
N ASP A 78 -24.31 18.36 12.78
CA ASP A 78 -25.46 18.36 11.88
C ASP A 78 -25.01 18.30 10.40
N GLU A 79 -23.99 19.07 10.01
CA GLU A 79 -23.40 19.03 8.66
C GLU A 79 -22.85 17.64 8.32
N GLN A 80 -22.11 17.01 9.24
CA GLN A 80 -21.58 15.67 9.01
C GLN A 80 -22.69 14.62 8.89
N LEU A 81 -23.74 14.74 9.70
CA LEU A 81 -24.88 13.81 9.67
C LEU A 81 -25.70 13.91 8.38
N GLU A 82 -25.86 15.11 7.83
CA GLU A 82 -26.60 15.35 6.58
C GLU A 82 -25.77 15.03 5.33
N SER A 83 -24.44 15.06 5.44
CA SER A 83 -23.54 14.75 4.35
C SER A 83 -23.72 13.31 3.84
N PRO A 84 -23.71 13.09 2.52
CA PRO A 84 -23.72 11.74 1.95
C PRO A 84 -22.50 10.96 2.45
N PHE A 85 -22.70 9.71 2.88
CA PHE A 85 -21.63 8.90 3.46
C PHE A 85 -20.38 8.82 2.56
N GLN A 86 -20.56 8.78 1.24
CA GLN A 86 -19.45 8.72 0.30
C GLN A 86 -18.62 10.00 0.15
N GLN A 87 -19.13 11.14 0.62
CA GLN A 87 -18.43 12.43 0.56
C GLN A 87 -17.74 12.77 1.88
N VAL A 88 -18.05 12.04 2.96
CA VAL A 88 -17.40 12.21 4.25
C VAL A 88 -15.94 11.78 4.13
N ASP A 89 -15.05 12.72 4.47
CA ASP A 89 -13.61 12.49 4.64
C ASP A 89 -13.31 12.11 6.09
N PRO A 90 -12.98 10.84 6.38
CA PRO A 90 -12.72 10.38 7.74
C PRO A 90 -11.51 11.06 8.40
N GLU A 91 -10.53 11.53 7.61
CA GLU A 91 -9.34 12.20 8.14
C GLU A 91 -9.67 13.62 8.58
N ALA A 92 -10.42 14.36 7.76
CA ALA A 92 -10.90 15.70 8.11
C ALA A 92 -11.80 15.68 9.35
N VAL A 93 -12.76 14.74 9.42
CA VAL A 93 -13.64 14.60 10.60
C VAL A 93 -12.82 14.25 11.84
N SER A 94 -11.86 13.33 11.74
CA SER A 94 -10.97 12.97 12.85
C SER A 94 -10.14 14.17 13.34
N ALA A 95 -9.58 14.97 12.43
CA ALA A 95 -8.83 16.17 12.78
C ALA A 95 -9.71 17.18 13.54
N GLN A 96 -10.95 17.39 13.08
CA GLN A 96 -11.88 18.31 13.71
C GLN A 96 -12.35 17.83 15.09
N VAL A 97 -12.70 16.54 15.23
CA VAL A 97 -13.05 15.93 16.53
C VAL A 97 -11.90 16.04 17.53
N ASN A 98 -10.65 15.91 17.09
CA ASN A 98 -9.48 16.11 17.95
C ASN A 98 -9.32 17.56 18.42
N ILE A 99 -9.65 18.56 17.60
CA ILE A 99 -9.67 19.98 18.00
C ILE A 99 -10.72 20.21 19.09
N TYR A 100 -11.93 19.68 18.91
CA TYR A 100 -12.98 19.79 19.92
C TYR A 100 -12.64 19.04 21.20
N SER A 101 -12.01 17.87 21.11
CA SER A 101 -11.56 17.14 22.30
C SER A 101 -10.53 17.93 23.12
N LYS A 102 -9.55 18.58 22.46
CA LYS A 102 -8.60 19.46 23.16
C LYS A 102 -9.33 20.64 23.82
N THR A 103 -10.30 21.22 23.13
CA THR A 103 -11.11 22.34 23.62
C THR A 103 -11.94 21.94 24.85
N VAL A 104 -12.64 20.80 24.78
CA VAL A 104 -13.41 20.23 25.89
C VAL A 104 -12.50 19.94 27.08
N ASN A 105 -11.35 19.30 26.87
CA ASN A 105 -10.40 19.02 27.95
C ASN A 105 -9.91 20.29 28.64
N GLN A 106 -9.70 21.38 27.90
CA GLN A 106 -9.35 22.67 28.49
C GLN A 106 -10.50 23.24 29.32
N VAL A 107 -11.74 23.22 28.79
CA VAL A 107 -12.91 23.73 29.49
C VAL A 107 -13.19 22.92 30.77
N MET A 108 -13.10 21.60 30.70
CA MET A 108 -13.34 20.69 31.83
C MET A 108 -12.34 20.84 32.98
N ARG A 109 -11.13 21.36 32.73
CA ARG A 109 -10.15 21.66 33.81
C ARG A 109 -10.62 22.79 34.73
N SER A 110 -11.38 23.73 34.20
CA SER A 110 -11.81 24.93 34.93
C SER A 110 -13.30 24.92 35.27
N LEU A 111 -14.11 24.17 34.52
CA LEU A 111 -15.56 24.06 34.67
C LEU A 111 -16.00 22.60 34.85
N ALA A 112 -15.34 21.85 35.74
CA ALA A 112 -15.56 20.42 35.92
C ALA A 112 -17.02 20.04 36.26
N ASP A 113 -17.70 20.87 37.06
CA ASP A 113 -19.09 20.63 37.50
C ASP A 113 -20.14 21.26 36.56
N ASN A 114 -19.72 21.86 35.43
CA ASN A 114 -20.65 22.49 34.50
C ASN A 114 -21.33 21.43 33.62
N LYS A 115 -22.66 21.35 33.70
CA LYS A 115 -23.47 20.37 32.96
C LYS A 115 -23.31 20.47 31.43
N VAL A 116 -23.18 21.68 30.89
CA VAL A 116 -23.01 21.93 29.45
C VAL A 116 -21.64 21.42 28.99
N ALA A 117 -20.59 21.63 29.79
CA ALA A 117 -19.26 21.11 29.51
C ALA A 117 -19.21 19.57 29.56
N ILE A 118 -19.93 18.96 30.51
CA ILE A 118 -20.06 17.49 30.61
C ILE A 118 -20.81 16.93 29.40
N ARG A 119 -21.91 17.58 28.95
CA ARG A 119 -22.66 17.17 27.77
C ARG A 119 -21.80 17.24 26.50
N LEU A 120 -21.16 18.38 26.25
CA LEU A 120 -20.27 18.53 25.09
C LEU A 120 -19.14 17.49 25.10
N LYS A 121 -18.63 17.14 26.29
CA LYS A 121 -17.65 16.05 26.41
C LYS A 121 -18.25 14.71 25.99
N GLY A 122 -19.45 14.37 26.44
CA GLY A 122 -20.17 13.17 26.01
C GLY A 122 -20.29 13.12 24.49
N ASP A 123 -20.86 14.17 23.89
CA ASP A 123 -21.11 14.23 22.44
C ASP A 123 -19.82 14.05 21.61
N VAL A 124 -18.71 14.68 22.05
CA VAL A 124 -17.40 14.53 21.39
C VAL A 124 -16.82 13.12 21.55
N GLU A 125 -16.97 12.49 22.71
CA GLU A 125 -16.52 11.12 22.92
C GLU A 125 -17.36 10.10 22.15
N ASP A 126 -18.67 10.31 22.01
CA ASP A 126 -19.55 9.44 21.21
C ASP A 126 -19.13 9.45 19.73
N MET A 127 -18.86 10.63 19.17
CA MET A 127 -18.33 10.75 17.81
C MET A 127 -16.97 10.08 17.67
N LYS A 128 -16.09 10.18 18.68
CA LYS A 128 -14.79 9.48 18.65
C LYS A 128 -14.92 7.96 18.64
N VAL A 129 -15.91 7.41 19.33
CA VAL A 129 -16.16 5.96 19.31
C VAL A 129 -16.63 5.52 17.92
N MET A 130 -17.37 6.37 17.21
CA MET A 130 -17.86 6.12 15.85
C MET A 130 -16.80 6.36 14.76
N LEU A 131 -15.83 7.24 14.98
CA LEU A 131 -14.77 7.55 14.00
C LEU A 131 -14.07 6.31 13.41
N PRO A 132 -13.63 5.32 14.21
CA PRO A 132 -13.01 4.11 13.67
C PRO A 132 -13.94 3.27 12.79
N VAL A 133 -15.26 3.31 13.03
CA VAL A 133 -16.25 2.62 12.19
C VAL A 133 -16.38 3.34 10.85
N ILE A 134 -16.50 4.68 10.88
CA ILE A 134 -16.54 5.51 9.67
C ILE A 134 -15.27 5.30 8.83
N GLN A 135 -14.09 5.35 9.47
CA GLN A 135 -12.81 5.09 8.82
C GLN A 135 -12.74 3.69 8.20
N ALA A 136 -13.20 2.66 8.94
CA ALA A 136 -13.17 1.29 8.46
C ALA A 136 -14.07 1.09 7.24
N MET A 137 -15.28 1.67 7.24
CA MET A 137 -16.24 1.59 6.13
C MET A 137 -15.87 2.48 4.94
N ARG A 138 -15.04 3.52 5.15
CA ARG A 138 -14.51 4.42 4.10
C ARG A 138 -13.11 4.03 3.61
N ASN A 139 -12.60 2.87 4.01
CA ASN A 139 -11.29 2.41 3.62
C ASN A 139 -11.21 2.22 2.08
N PRO A 140 -10.28 2.91 1.38
CA PRO A 140 -10.15 2.82 -0.07
C PRO A 140 -9.71 1.43 -0.57
N ALA A 141 -9.17 0.58 0.30
CA ALA A 141 -8.79 -0.79 -0.05
C ALA A 141 -9.98 -1.76 -0.15
N LEU A 142 -11.18 -1.34 0.25
CA LEU A 142 -12.38 -2.18 0.17
C LEU A 142 -12.71 -2.53 -1.29
N GLN A 143 -12.94 -3.82 -1.52
CA GLN A 143 -13.31 -4.37 -2.82
C GLN A 143 -14.73 -4.94 -2.75
N LYS A 144 -15.28 -5.35 -3.89
CA LYS A 144 -16.67 -5.82 -4.00
C LYS A 144 -17.00 -6.95 -3.02
N HIS A 145 -16.09 -7.90 -2.79
CA HIS A 145 -16.32 -8.98 -1.82
C HIS A 145 -16.31 -8.49 -0.37
N HIS A 146 -15.42 -7.54 -0.03
CA HIS A 146 -15.42 -6.91 1.29
C HIS A 146 -16.71 -6.13 1.56
N LEU A 147 -17.20 -5.40 0.56
CA LEU A 147 -18.47 -4.68 0.65
C LEU A 147 -19.63 -5.64 0.85
N ALA A 148 -19.68 -6.76 0.12
CA ALA A 148 -20.71 -7.79 0.31
C ALA A 148 -20.68 -8.39 1.74
N SER A 149 -19.50 -8.60 2.32
CA SER A 149 -19.38 -9.04 3.72
C SER A 149 -19.84 -7.99 4.72
N LEU A 150 -19.57 -6.71 4.46
CA LEU A 150 -20.10 -5.61 5.27
C LEU A 150 -21.62 -5.53 5.15
N ASP A 151 -22.17 -5.71 3.95
CA ASP A 151 -23.61 -5.70 3.70
C ASP A 151 -24.34 -6.81 4.49
N GLU A 152 -23.73 -7.99 4.55
CA GLU A 152 -24.25 -9.14 5.30
C GLU A 152 -24.30 -8.88 6.81
N ILE A 153 -23.25 -8.26 7.35
CA ILE A 153 -23.13 -7.98 8.80
C ILE A 153 -24.02 -6.81 9.21
N ILE A 154 -24.09 -5.77 8.40
CA ILE A 154 -24.87 -4.56 8.67
C ILE A 154 -26.36 -4.79 8.34
N GLY A 155 -26.67 -5.76 7.49
CA GLY A 155 -28.04 -6.04 7.04
C GLY A 155 -28.58 -4.99 6.07
N GLN A 156 -27.70 -4.17 5.49
CA GLN A 156 -28.04 -3.18 4.47
C GLN A 156 -27.07 -3.24 3.30
N ASP A 157 -27.59 -2.93 2.11
CA ASP A 157 -26.82 -2.88 0.86
C ASP A 157 -26.02 -1.57 0.77
N LEU A 158 -24.75 -1.58 1.19
CA LEU A 158 -23.85 -0.42 1.13
C LEU A 158 -23.51 -0.01 -0.30
N SER A 159 -23.77 -0.84 -1.31
CA SER A 159 -23.64 -0.40 -2.71
C SER A 159 -24.64 0.71 -3.06
N LYS A 160 -25.73 0.82 -2.29
CA LYS A 160 -26.70 1.93 -2.33
C LYS A 160 -26.43 3.02 -1.28
N ALA A 161 -25.43 2.84 -0.41
CA ALA A 161 -25.03 3.84 0.59
C ALA A 161 -24.45 5.14 0.00
N ALA A 162 -24.29 5.22 -1.32
CA ALA A 162 -24.03 6.47 -2.02
C ALA A 162 -25.15 7.51 -1.82
N GLU A 163 -26.37 7.08 -1.51
CA GLU A 163 -27.56 7.94 -1.45
C GLU A 163 -28.02 8.26 -0.02
N PHE A 164 -27.45 7.60 1.00
CA PHE A 164 -27.91 7.77 2.38
C PHE A 164 -27.01 8.73 3.19
N PRO A 165 -27.62 9.63 4.00
CA PRO A 165 -26.88 10.51 4.89
C PRO A 165 -26.20 9.69 6.00
N LEU A 166 -25.06 10.17 6.50
CA LEU A 166 -24.31 9.55 7.59
C LEU A 166 -25.19 9.24 8.82
N ARG A 167 -26.23 10.06 9.07
CA ARG A 167 -27.26 9.81 10.09
C ARG A 167 -27.83 8.39 10.07
N THR A 168 -28.07 7.84 8.90
CA THR A 168 -28.62 6.48 8.75
C THR A 168 -27.69 5.44 9.37
N LEU A 169 -26.38 5.66 9.31
CA LEU A 169 -25.38 4.79 9.92
C LEU A 169 -25.30 4.94 11.44
N PHE A 170 -25.68 6.10 12.00
CA PHE A 170 -25.78 6.31 13.45
C PHE A 170 -27.05 5.68 14.04
N GLU A 171 -28.10 5.51 13.25
CA GLU A 171 -29.35 4.85 13.65
C GLU A 171 -29.23 3.32 13.63
N LEU A 172 -28.29 2.78 12.85
CA LEU A 172 -27.86 1.40 12.90
C LEU A 172 -26.90 1.27 14.09
N ASP A 173 -27.09 0.27 14.95
CA ASP A 173 -26.23 0.01 16.12
C ASP A 173 -24.84 -0.52 15.70
N LEU A 174 -24.11 0.26 14.89
CA LEU A 174 -22.81 -0.09 14.32
C LEU A 174 -21.72 -0.15 15.37
N ILE A 175 -21.94 0.44 16.55
CA ILE A 175 -21.01 0.35 17.68
C ILE A 175 -20.89 -1.11 18.13
N GLY A 176 -21.98 -1.86 18.15
CA GLY A 176 -21.97 -3.29 18.47
C GLY A 176 -21.20 -4.14 17.45
N LEU A 177 -21.17 -3.71 16.19
CA LEU A 177 -20.50 -4.40 15.07
C LEU A 177 -19.09 -3.86 14.77
N LYS A 178 -18.60 -2.94 15.59
CA LYS A 178 -17.34 -2.22 15.36
C LYS A 178 -16.17 -3.15 15.07
N ASP A 179 -15.98 -4.18 15.89
CA ASP A 179 -14.81 -5.07 15.79
C ASP A 179 -14.85 -5.92 14.50
N GLU A 180 -16.05 -6.31 14.06
CA GLU A 180 -16.25 -7.07 12.82
C GLU A 180 -15.99 -6.20 11.59
N ILE A 181 -16.54 -4.98 11.56
CA ILE A 181 -16.33 -3.99 10.50
C ILE A 181 -14.84 -3.64 10.39
N GLN A 182 -14.18 -3.41 11.54
CA GLN A 182 -12.74 -3.18 11.58
C GLN A 182 -11.95 -4.38 11.08
N GLY A 183 -12.36 -5.60 11.42
CA GLY A 183 -11.74 -6.84 10.94
C GLY A 183 -11.74 -6.93 9.41
N ILE A 184 -12.89 -6.68 8.78
CA ILE A 184 -13.02 -6.68 7.31
C ILE A 184 -12.17 -5.57 6.69
N SER A 185 -12.24 -4.35 7.23
CA SER A 185 -11.45 -3.23 6.72
C SER A 185 -9.95 -3.49 6.83
N ASN A 186 -9.50 -4.07 7.94
CA ASN A 186 -8.10 -4.46 8.10
C ASN A 186 -7.71 -5.54 7.08
N SER A 187 -8.56 -6.55 6.87
CA SER A 187 -8.33 -7.57 5.84
C SER A 187 -8.15 -6.94 4.46
N ALA A 188 -8.99 -5.96 4.11
CA ALA A 188 -8.91 -5.25 2.84
C ALA A 188 -7.58 -4.49 2.70
N THR A 189 -7.14 -3.75 3.73
CA THR A 189 -5.83 -3.07 3.72
C THR A 189 -4.68 -4.05 3.53
N GLN A 190 -4.72 -5.19 4.21
CA GLN A 190 -3.68 -6.22 4.10
C GLN A 190 -3.68 -6.86 2.70
N GLU A 191 -4.85 -7.17 2.14
CA GLU A 191 -4.98 -7.70 0.77
C GLU A 191 -4.46 -6.70 -0.27
N ALA A 192 -4.79 -5.41 -0.15
CA ALA A 192 -4.27 -4.37 -1.03
C ALA A 192 -2.74 -4.24 -0.97
N GLY A 193 -2.16 -4.39 0.23
CA GLY A 193 -0.71 -4.46 0.39
C GLY A 193 -0.08 -5.63 -0.36
N LEU A 194 -0.70 -6.81 -0.30
CA LEU A 194 -0.25 -7.99 -1.05
C LEU A 194 -0.41 -7.82 -2.57
N GLU A 195 -1.49 -7.20 -3.02
CA GLU A 195 -1.71 -6.87 -4.43
C GLU A 195 -0.62 -5.94 -4.97
N GLU A 196 -0.18 -4.95 -4.19
CA GLU A 196 0.91 -4.07 -4.61
C GLU A 196 2.26 -4.82 -4.68
N LEU A 197 2.51 -5.76 -3.77
CA LEU A 197 3.69 -6.63 -3.86
C LEU A 197 3.65 -7.50 -5.13
N LEU A 198 2.50 -8.08 -5.46
CA LEU A 198 2.33 -8.83 -6.70
C LEU A 198 2.49 -7.93 -7.93
N ALA A 199 1.93 -6.72 -7.91
CA ALA A 199 2.06 -5.75 -8.98
C ALA A 199 3.53 -5.36 -9.20
N LYS A 200 4.34 -5.27 -8.14
CA LYS A 200 5.78 -5.05 -8.26
C LYS A 200 6.46 -6.17 -9.05
N VAL A 201 6.17 -7.44 -8.73
CA VAL A 201 6.71 -8.60 -9.48
C VAL A 201 6.28 -8.54 -10.95
N GLN A 202 5.00 -8.23 -11.21
CA GLN A 202 4.48 -8.08 -12.58
C GLN A 202 5.20 -6.98 -13.36
N ARG A 203 5.43 -5.81 -12.75
CA ARG A 203 6.14 -4.69 -13.37
C ARG A 203 7.58 -5.05 -13.72
N THR A 204 8.27 -5.83 -12.88
CA THR A 204 9.64 -6.30 -13.16
C THR A 204 9.69 -7.18 -14.42
N TRP A 205 8.81 -8.16 -14.52
CA TRP A 205 8.91 -9.20 -15.56
C TRP A 205 8.15 -8.90 -16.85
N VAL A 206 6.95 -8.35 -16.75
CA VAL A 206 6.09 -8.03 -17.90
C VAL A 206 6.29 -6.58 -18.36
N GLY A 207 6.83 -5.73 -17.49
CA GLY A 207 6.96 -4.30 -17.71
C GLY A 207 5.72 -3.53 -17.24
N GLY A 208 5.72 -2.24 -17.57
CA GLY A 208 4.65 -1.31 -17.23
C GLY A 208 5.10 0.11 -17.54
N THR A 209 5.35 0.90 -16.50
CA THR A 209 6.07 2.18 -16.59
C THR A 209 7.57 2.02 -16.80
N THR A 210 8.14 0.86 -16.42
CA THR A 210 9.55 0.50 -16.64
C THR A 210 9.67 -0.57 -17.73
N ARG A 211 10.85 -0.62 -18.37
CA ARG A 211 11.16 -1.73 -19.27
C ARG A 211 11.19 -3.05 -18.49
N PRO A 212 10.73 -4.16 -19.10
CA PRO A 212 10.84 -5.48 -18.50
C PRO A 212 12.31 -5.89 -18.37
N VAL A 213 12.57 -6.90 -17.54
CA VAL A 213 13.88 -7.58 -17.52
C VAL A 213 14.14 -8.22 -18.89
N GLU A 214 15.27 -7.88 -19.48
CA GLU A 214 15.70 -8.30 -20.82
C GLU A 214 16.99 -9.13 -20.74
N PHE A 215 17.11 -10.14 -21.60
CA PHE A 215 18.35 -10.88 -21.80
C PHE A 215 19.42 -9.99 -22.42
N VAL A 216 20.64 -10.07 -21.90
CA VAL A 216 21.82 -9.54 -22.59
C VAL A 216 22.20 -10.52 -23.69
N VAL A 217 22.26 -10.04 -24.94
CA VAL A 217 22.57 -10.87 -26.12
C VAL A 217 23.85 -10.36 -26.78
N ASN A 218 24.83 -11.24 -26.94
CA ASN A 218 26.13 -10.93 -27.51
C ASN A 218 26.36 -11.69 -28.84
N PRO A 219 27.03 -11.08 -29.83
CA PRO A 219 27.49 -11.80 -31.02
C PRO A 219 28.49 -12.91 -30.66
N PHE A 220 28.39 -14.06 -31.32
CA PHE A 220 29.31 -15.17 -31.11
C PHE A 220 30.51 -15.11 -32.07
N LYS A 221 31.68 -14.69 -31.57
CA LYS A 221 32.92 -14.56 -32.35
C LYS A 221 32.69 -13.76 -33.64
N ASP A 222 33.29 -14.20 -34.76
CA ASP A 222 33.12 -13.60 -36.09
C ASP A 222 31.98 -14.24 -36.91
N HIS A 223 31.14 -15.09 -36.29
CA HIS A 223 30.03 -15.73 -37.01
C HIS A 223 28.89 -14.73 -37.24
N LYS A 224 28.56 -14.51 -38.51
CA LYS A 224 27.44 -13.66 -38.90
C LYS A 224 26.11 -14.28 -38.44
N ASP A 225 25.26 -13.47 -37.82
CA ASP A 225 23.90 -13.82 -37.38
C ASP A 225 23.83 -14.98 -36.35
N VAL A 226 24.88 -15.14 -35.53
CA VAL A 226 24.93 -16.09 -34.41
C VAL A 226 25.13 -15.33 -33.10
N PHE A 227 24.29 -15.59 -32.12
CA PHE A 227 24.28 -14.90 -30.83
C PHE A 227 24.33 -15.88 -29.67
N THR A 228 24.77 -15.40 -28.51
CA THR A 228 24.76 -16.12 -27.23
C THR A 228 24.25 -15.19 -26.12
N LEU A 229 23.65 -15.75 -25.07
CA LEU A 229 23.36 -15.03 -23.84
C LEU A 229 24.66 -14.53 -23.21
N GLY A 230 24.63 -13.27 -22.78
CA GLY A 230 25.66 -12.66 -21.95
C GLY A 230 25.49 -13.02 -20.48
N THR A 231 25.87 -12.10 -19.60
CA THR A 231 25.70 -12.26 -18.16
C THR A 231 24.21 -12.31 -17.80
N VAL A 232 23.85 -13.23 -16.90
CA VAL A 232 22.49 -13.43 -16.40
C VAL A 232 22.37 -13.22 -14.90
N ASP A 233 23.43 -12.77 -14.23
CA ASP A 233 23.50 -12.58 -12.78
C ASP A 233 22.39 -11.66 -12.26
N ASP A 234 22.10 -10.58 -12.99
CA ASP A 234 20.99 -9.66 -12.66
C ASP A 234 19.63 -10.36 -12.77
N ILE A 235 19.45 -11.24 -13.77
CA ILE A 235 18.21 -12.01 -13.97
C ILE A 235 18.01 -12.99 -12.82
N LEU A 236 19.07 -13.70 -12.43
CA LEU A 236 19.04 -14.63 -11.27
C LEU A 236 18.71 -13.89 -9.98
N THR A 237 19.34 -12.74 -9.74
CA THR A 237 19.04 -11.88 -8.59
C THR A 237 17.56 -11.45 -8.59
N GLN A 238 17.03 -11.04 -9.74
CA GLN A 238 15.60 -10.67 -9.85
C GLN A 238 14.66 -11.87 -9.65
N LEU A 239 15.04 -13.09 -10.06
CA LEU A 239 14.28 -14.31 -9.83
C LEU A 239 14.22 -14.64 -8.33
N GLU A 240 15.36 -14.57 -7.64
CA GLU A 240 15.44 -14.77 -6.18
C GLU A 240 14.59 -13.74 -5.43
N ASP A 241 14.76 -12.45 -5.73
CA ASP A 241 13.98 -11.36 -5.13
C ASP A 241 12.47 -11.56 -5.35
N SER A 242 12.08 -11.92 -6.58
CA SER A 242 10.69 -12.18 -6.92
C SER A 242 10.15 -13.42 -6.19
N GLY A 243 10.95 -14.47 -6.05
CA GLY A 243 10.60 -15.68 -5.30
C GLY A 243 10.32 -15.38 -3.83
N VAL A 244 11.13 -14.52 -3.20
CA VAL A 244 10.91 -14.07 -1.81
C VAL A 244 9.59 -13.29 -1.68
N LEU A 245 9.31 -12.38 -2.61
CA LEU A 245 8.06 -11.61 -2.62
C LEU A 245 6.84 -12.53 -2.79
N ILE A 246 6.88 -13.45 -3.75
CA ILE A 246 5.80 -14.41 -3.99
C ILE A 246 5.57 -15.31 -2.77
N SER A 247 6.63 -15.84 -2.17
CA SER A 247 6.56 -16.65 -0.95
C SER A 247 5.94 -15.88 0.23
N THR A 248 6.31 -14.60 0.38
CA THR A 248 5.74 -13.70 1.38
C THR A 248 4.24 -13.53 1.18
N ILE A 249 3.78 -13.38 -0.07
CA ILE A 249 2.36 -13.25 -0.38
C ILE A 249 1.61 -14.55 -0.10
N ILE A 250 2.11 -15.70 -0.56
CA ILE A 250 1.45 -17.01 -0.40
C ILE A 250 1.29 -17.39 1.07
N THR A 251 2.30 -17.10 1.89
CA THR A 251 2.31 -17.44 3.32
C THR A 251 1.36 -16.55 4.13
N SER A 252 0.96 -15.40 3.58
CA SER A 252 0.02 -14.50 4.24
C SER A 252 -1.38 -15.09 4.32
N ARG A 253 -1.99 -15.05 5.50
CA ARG A 253 -3.39 -15.45 5.73
C ARG A 253 -4.40 -14.62 4.91
N PHE A 254 -4.01 -13.42 4.47
CA PHE A 254 -4.85 -12.52 3.68
C PHE A 254 -4.79 -12.82 2.17
N CYS A 255 -3.94 -13.77 1.75
CA CYS A 255 -3.90 -14.24 0.38
C CYS A 255 -5.09 -15.18 0.10
N SER A 256 -6.18 -14.60 -0.40
CA SER A 256 -7.44 -15.31 -0.62
C SER A 256 -8.00 -15.07 -2.03
N GLY A 257 -9.07 -15.80 -2.37
CA GLY A 257 -9.83 -15.57 -3.60
C GLY A 257 -8.99 -15.50 -4.89
N SER A 258 -9.20 -14.43 -5.65
CA SER A 258 -8.52 -14.18 -6.93
C SER A 258 -7.02 -13.89 -6.79
N LEU A 259 -6.60 -13.27 -5.68
CA LEU A 259 -5.20 -12.99 -5.43
C LEU A 259 -4.41 -14.30 -5.34
N LYS A 260 -4.91 -15.27 -4.56
CA LYS A 260 -4.25 -16.58 -4.42
C LYS A 260 -4.02 -17.28 -5.76
N VAL A 261 -5.02 -17.29 -6.64
CA VAL A 261 -4.90 -17.89 -7.99
C VAL A 261 -3.80 -17.22 -8.80
N ARG A 262 -3.75 -15.88 -8.78
CA ARG A 262 -2.75 -15.11 -9.51
C ARG A 262 -1.35 -15.34 -8.95
N VAL A 263 -1.19 -15.35 -7.63
CA VAL A 263 0.12 -15.53 -6.98
C VAL A 263 0.66 -16.94 -7.20
N THR A 264 -0.18 -17.98 -7.09
CA THR A 264 0.22 -19.36 -7.40
C THR A 264 0.66 -19.51 -8.86
N LYS A 265 0.01 -18.82 -9.80
CA LYS A 265 0.48 -18.80 -11.18
C LYS A 265 1.88 -18.16 -11.27
N TRP A 266 2.09 -17.03 -10.61
CA TRP A 266 3.40 -16.38 -10.59
C TRP A 266 4.48 -17.23 -9.92
N GLU A 267 4.16 -17.97 -8.87
CA GLU A 267 5.07 -18.96 -8.26
C GLU A 267 5.52 -20.02 -9.28
N GLN A 268 4.58 -20.55 -10.06
CA GLN A 268 4.88 -21.51 -11.12
C GLN A 268 5.71 -20.88 -12.25
N ASP A 269 5.36 -19.66 -12.67
CA ASP A 269 6.09 -18.95 -13.72
C ASP A 269 7.54 -18.64 -13.30
N ILE A 270 7.75 -18.16 -12.06
CA ILE A 270 9.10 -17.88 -11.52
C ILE A 270 9.93 -19.15 -11.47
N LYS A 271 9.38 -20.25 -10.92
CA LYS A 271 10.07 -21.54 -10.87
C LYS A 271 10.41 -22.06 -12.26
N TYR A 272 9.46 -21.98 -13.19
CA TYR A 272 9.70 -22.40 -14.57
C TYR A 272 10.81 -21.56 -15.24
N MET A 273 10.85 -20.25 -15.00
CA MET A 273 11.90 -19.40 -15.54
C MET A 273 13.28 -19.77 -14.99
N ASP A 274 13.38 -20.08 -13.70
CA ASP A 274 14.61 -20.54 -13.06
C ASP A 274 15.11 -21.86 -13.67
N ASP A 275 14.24 -22.88 -13.69
CA ASP A 275 14.55 -24.19 -14.30
C ASP A 275 14.95 -24.05 -15.79
N ALA A 276 14.22 -23.21 -16.54
CA ALA A 276 14.48 -23.00 -17.97
C ALA A 276 15.79 -22.26 -18.22
N LEU A 277 16.15 -21.30 -17.36
CA LEU A 277 17.40 -20.57 -17.46
C LEU A 277 18.59 -21.48 -17.17
N GLU A 278 18.52 -22.33 -16.14
CA GLU A 278 19.58 -23.31 -15.85
C GLU A 278 19.83 -24.24 -17.05
N LYS A 279 18.76 -24.80 -17.63
CA LYS A 279 18.86 -25.65 -18.83
C LYS A 279 19.39 -24.92 -20.04
N TRP A 280 19.06 -23.63 -20.21
CA TRP A 280 19.62 -22.81 -21.27
C TRP A 280 21.13 -22.61 -21.09
N LEU A 281 21.59 -22.25 -19.90
CA LEU A 281 23.01 -22.01 -19.66
C LEU A 281 23.85 -23.28 -19.89
N GLU A 282 23.33 -24.43 -19.45
CA GLU A 282 23.89 -25.74 -19.78
C GLU A 282 23.94 -25.98 -21.29
N PHE A 283 22.84 -25.68 -21.99
CA PHE A 283 22.74 -25.84 -23.44
C PHE A 283 23.76 -24.99 -24.19
N GLN A 284 23.85 -23.70 -23.85
CA GLN A 284 24.79 -22.78 -24.43
C GLN A 284 26.24 -23.21 -24.16
N ARG A 285 26.57 -23.64 -22.94
CA ARG A 285 27.92 -24.10 -22.59
C ARG A 285 28.33 -25.32 -23.43
N ASN A 286 27.48 -26.34 -23.49
CA ASN A 286 27.74 -27.56 -24.24
C ASN A 286 27.80 -27.29 -25.75
N TRP A 287 26.91 -26.43 -26.26
CA TRP A 287 26.89 -26.03 -27.67
C TRP A 287 28.18 -25.28 -28.05
N MET A 288 28.61 -24.31 -27.26
CA MET A 288 29.84 -23.55 -27.53
C MET A 288 31.07 -24.45 -27.59
N TYR A 289 31.17 -25.43 -26.69
CA TYR A 289 32.26 -26.41 -26.72
C TYR A 289 32.22 -27.26 -27.99
N LEU A 290 31.06 -27.81 -28.33
CA LEU A 290 30.91 -28.65 -29.52
C LEU A 290 31.09 -27.88 -30.84
N GLU A 291 30.71 -26.60 -30.90
CA GLU A 291 30.92 -25.74 -32.06
C GLU A 291 32.42 -25.56 -32.35
N THR A 292 33.28 -25.51 -31.32
CA THR A 292 34.74 -25.45 -31.53
C THR A 292 35.33 -26.73 -32.15
N ILE A 293 34.67 -27.87 -31.94
CA ILE A 293 35.11 -29.19 -32.41
C ILE A 293 34.52 -29.46 -33.80
N PHE A 294 33.20 -29.41 -33.94
CA PHE A 294 32.50 -29.74 -35.18
C PHE A 294 32.56 -28.62 -36.23
N GLY A 295 32.99 -27.41 -35.86
CA GLY A 295 33.35 -26.36 -36.81
C GLY A 295 34.47 -26.77 -37.78
N SER A 296 35.27 -27.78 -37.43
CA SER A 296 36.26 -28.38 -38.35
C SER A 296 35.59 -29.34 -39.34
N ALA A 297 35.72 -29.04 -40.63
CA ALA A 297 35.21 -29.89 -41.72
C ALA A 297 35.82 -31.31 -41.70
N GLU A 298 37.07 -31.44 -41.26
CA GLU A 298 37.76 -32.73 -41.14
C GLU A 298 37.13 -33.59 -40.04
N ILE A 299 36.89 -33.01 -38.86
CA ILE A 299 36.26 -33.71 -37.73
C ILE A 299 34.84 -34.14 -38.11
N SER A 300 34.10 -33.24 -38.76
CA SER A 300 32.75 -33.53 -39.26
C SER A 300 32.73 -34.70 -40.27
N ARG A 301 33.76 -34.83 -41.11
CA ARG A 301 33.90 -35.96 -42.04
C ARG A 301 34.27 -37.26 -41.34
N GLN A 302 35.06 -37.19 -40.26
CA GLN A 302 35.43 -38.37 -39.47
C GLN A 302 34.23 -38.92 -38.67
N TRP A 303 33.35 -38.06 -38.16
CA TRP A 303 32.21 -38.46 -37.31
C TRP A 303 30.86 -37.94 -37.84
N PRO A 304 30.39 -38.46 -39.00
CA PRO A 304 29.23 -37.88 -39.70
C PRO A 304 27.90 -38.03 -38.95
N GLN A 305 27.72 -39.07 -38.13
CA GLN A 305 26.50 -39.26 -37.34
C GLN A 305 26.38 -38.24 -36.19
N ASP A 306 27.48 -38.02 -35.46
CA ASP A 306 27.52 -37.04 -34.37
C ASP A 306 27.43 -35.62 -34.94
N ALA A 307 28.12 -35.33 -36.05
CA ALA A 307 28.02 -34.05 -36.77
C ALA A 307 26.60 -33.75 -37.25
N LYS A 308 25.86 -34.76 -37.74
CA LYS A 308 24.45 -34.60 -38.12
C LYS A 308 23.55 -34.28 -36.92
N THR A 309 23.79 -34.94 -35.78
CA THR A 309 23.05 -34.68 -34.53
C THR A 309 23.33 -33.25 -34.05
N PHE A 310 24.61 -32.87 -33.98
CA PHE A 310 25.01 -31.53 -33.60
C PHE A 310 24.43 -30.45 -34.53
N ALA A 311 24.43 -30.65 -35.85
CA ALA A 311 23.87 -29.68 -36.80
C ALA A 311 22.36 -29.43 -36.61
N GLN A 312 21.60 -30.43 -36.14
CA GLN A 312 20.17 -30.25 -35.82
C GLN A 312 19.99 -29.36 -34.59
N VAL A 313 20.77 -29.65 -33.54
CA VAL A 313 20.75 -28.89 -32.28
C VAL A 313 21.30 -27.47 -32.48
N ASP A 314 22.34 -27.31 -33.28
CA ASP A 314 22.92 -26.02 -33.67
C ASP A 314 21.90 -25.11 -34.35
N LYS A 315 21.13 -25.65 -35.31
CA LYS A 315 20.06 -24.90 -35.96
C LYS A 315 19.01 -24.45 -34.93
N GLN A 316 18.60 -25.33 -34.03
CA GLN A 316 17.62 -25.01 -32.99
C GLN A 316 18.16 -23.91 -32.04
N PHE A 317 19.43 -23.98 -31.66
CA PHE A 317 20.07 -22.96 -30.83
C PHE A 317 20.08 -21.61 -31.54
N LYS A 318 20.56 -21.56 -32.78
CA LYS A 318 20.62 -20.33 -33.60
C LYS A 318 19.23 -19.72 -33.85
N ASP A 319 18.23 -20.54 -34.16
CA ASP A 319 16.85 -20.08 -34.35
C ASP A 319 16.26 -19.50 -33.06
N THR A 320 16.59 -20.10 -31.91
CA THR A 320 16.15 -19.59 -30.60
C THR A 320 16.83 -18.26 -30.27
N MET A 321 18.16 -18.19 -30.42
CA MET A 321 18.94 -16.99 -30.14
C MET A 321 18.58 -15.80 -31.03
N LYS A 322 18.20 -16.04 -32.29
CA LYS A 322 17.65 -14.98 -33.17
C LYS A 322 16.36 -14.39 -32.62
N ARG A 323 15.45 -15.22 -32.11
CA ARG A 323 14.20 -14.73 -31.49
C ARG A 323 14.45 -13.91 -30.24
N VAL A 324 15.43 -14.32 -29.42
CA VAL A 324 15.84 -13.57 -28.22
C VAL A 324 16.47 -12.23 -28.61
N HIS A 325 17.31 -12.22 -29.65
CA HIS A 325 17.87 -10.98 -30.17
C HIS A 325 16.77 -9.99 -30.61
N ASP A 326 15.73 -10.48 -31.29
CA ASP A 326 14.63 -9.64 -31.79
C ASP A 326 13.67 -9.18 -30.67
N ASN A 327 13.47 -10.01 -29.65
CA ASN A 327 12.67 -9.68 -28.47
C ASN A 327 13.34 -10.26 -27.20
N PRO A 328 14.17 -9.46 -26.50
CA PRO A 328 14.97 -9.96 -25.39
C PRO A 328 14.20 -10.08 -24.07
N ALA A 329 12.91 -9.72 -24.01
CA ALA A 329 12.14 -9.75 -22.77
C ALA A 329 12.07 -11.18 -22.20
N VAL A 330 12.60 -11.37 -20.99
CA VAL A 330 12.79 -12.70 -20.37
C VAL A 330 11.46 -13.43 -20.22
N TYR A 331 10.47 -12.78 -19.62
CA TYR A 331 9.13 -13.35 -19.42
C TYR A 331 8.42 -13.65 -20.77
N GLY A 332 8.64 -12.79 -21.76
CA GLY A 332 8.09 -12.96 -23.11
C GLY A 332 8.63 -14.23 -23.79
N ILE A 333 9.95 -14.44 -23.71
CA ILE A 333 10.61 -15.60 -24.28
C ILE A 333 10.27 -16.87 -23.50
N LEU A 334 10.46 -16.89 -22.17
CA LEU A 334 10.36 -18.11 -21.38
C LEU A 334 8.91 -18.57 -21.16
N ILE A 335 8.00 -17.64 -20.91
CA ILE A 335 6.61 -17.96 -20.54
C ILE A 335 5.65 -17.73 -21.72
N SER A 336 5.68 -16.54 -22.32
CA SER A 336 4.63 -16.13 -23.27
C SER A 336 4.78 -16.71 -24.67
N SER A 337 5.94 -17.27 -25.02
CA SER A 337 6.21 -17.81 -26.35
C SER A 337 5.49 -19.14 -26.64
N GLY A 338 5.00 -19.83 -25.60
CA GLY A 338 4.32 -21.13 -25.73
C GLY A 338 5.21 -22.24 -26.28
N LEU A 339 6.53 -22.04 -26.34
CA LEU A 339 7.46 -22.94 -27.02
C LEU A 339 7.85 -24.18 -26.19
N ASN A 340 7.39 -24.29 -24.95
CA ASN A 340 7.89 -25.24 -23.94
C ASN A 340 9.44 -25.29 -23.96
N ILE A 341 10.04 -24.12 -23.78
CA ILE A 341 11.49 -23.90 -23.89
C ILE A 341 12.27 -24.87 -22.99
N LEU A 342 11.77 -25.13 -21.79
CA LEU A 342 12.38 -26.05 -20.84
C LEU A 342 12.55 -27.46 -21.42
N GLU A 343 11.46 -28.06 -21.91
CA GLU A 343 11.51 -29.41 -22.50
C GLU A 343 12.40 -29.46 -23.75
N ARG A 344 12.35 -28.40 -24.56
CA ARG A 344 13.19 -28.29 -25.76
C ARG A 344 14.68 -28.27 -25.42
N PHE A 345 15.08 -27.48 -24.43
CA PHE A 345 16.47 -27.38 -24.00
C PHE A 345 16.94 -28.64 -23.28
N ASP A 346 16.09 -29.25 -22.45
CA ASP A 346 16.41 -30.53 -21.81
C ASP A 346 16.66 -31.63 -22.85
N LYS A 347 15.83 -31.71 -23.89
CA LYS A 347 16.05 -32.65 -25.00
C LYS A 347 17.34 -32.33 -25.75
N SER A 348 17.60 -31.07 -26.08
CA SER A 348 18.83 -30.65 -26.76
C SER A 348 20.07 -30.96 -25.93
N ASN A 349 20.02 -30.74 -24.61
CA ASN A 349 21.12 -31.07 -23.68
C ASN A 349 21.43 -32.56 -23.69
N LYS A 350 20.42 -33.43 -23.61
CA LYS A 350 20.60 -34.89 -23.72
C LYS A 350 21.23 -35.30 -25.04
N GLU A 351 20.86 -34.65 -26.14
CA GLU A 351 21.47 -34.90 -27.45
C GLU A 351 22.94 -34.46 -27.49
N LEU A 352 23.26 -33.30 -26.91
CA LEU A 352 24.64 -32.81 -26.80
C LEU A 352 25.50 -33.69 -25.88
N GLU A 353 24.99 -34.12 -24.74
CA GLU A 353 25.66 -35.04 -23.82
C GLU A 353 26.00 -36.37 -24.48
N ARG A 354 25.07 -36.91 -25.29
CA ARG A 354 25.33 -38.12 -26.07
C ARG A 354 26.49 -37.91 -27.05
N VAL A 355 26.51 -36.77 -27.73
CA VAL A 355 27.59 -36.39 -28.65
C VAL A 355 28.91 -36.25 -27.88
N LEU A 356 28.91 -35.58 -26.73
CA LEU A 356 30.10 -35.43 -25.87
C LEU A 356 30.65 -36.79 -25.40
N SER A 357 29.78 -37.68 -24.90
CA SER A 357 30.19 -39.02 -24.46
C SER A 357 30.77 -39.85 -25.61
N ASN A 358 30.20 -39.74 -26.81
CA ASN A 358 30.74 -40.41 -28.00
C ASN A 358 32.11 -39.86 -28.38
N LEU A 359 32.29 -38.54 -28.30
CA LEU A 359 33.57 -37.89 -28.56
C LEU A 359 34.66 -38.34 -27.58
N GLU A 360 34.35 -38.36 -26.28
CA GLU A 360 35.30 -38.81 -25.24
C GLU A 360 35.78 -40.24 -25.49
N LYS A 361 34.86 -41.17 -25.74
CA LYS A 361 35.21 -42.57 -26.06
C LYS A 361 36.13 -42.67 -27.27
N LYS A 362 35.83 -41.92 -28.33
CA LYS A 362 36.64 -41.90 -29.56
C LYS A 362 38.02 -41.26 -29.35
N LEU A 363 38.11 -40.23 -28.52
CA LEU A 363 39.38 -39.60 -28.15
C LEU A 363 40.24 -40.53 -27.30
N GLU A 364 39.65 -41.27 -26.37
CA GLU A 364 40.35 -42.30 -25.59
C GLU A 364 40.87 -43.43 -26.48
N GLU A 365 40.06 -43.90 -27.43
CA GLU A 365 40.49 -44.89 -28.41
C GLU A 365 41.70 -44.37 -29.22
N LYS A 366 41.65 -43.13 -29.73
CA LYS A 366 42.79 -42.54 -30.45
C LYS A 366 44.03 -42.37 -29.56
N ARG A 367 43.87 -41.99 -28.29
CA ARG A 367 45.01 -41.89 -27.34
C ARG A 367 45.72 -43.22 -27.16
N ARG A 368 45.00 -44.35 -27.16
CA ARG A 368 45.62 -45.68 -27.10
C ARG A 368 46.46 -46.03 -28.34
N PHE A 369 46.18 -45.41 -29.48
CA PHE A 369 46.96 -45.59 -30.71
C PHE A 369 48.19 -44.68 -30.79
N PHE A 370 48.36 -43.72 -29.88
CA PHE A 370 49.53 -42.85 -29.78
C PHE A 370 50.04 -42.82 -28.32
N PRO A 371 50.75 -43.87 -27.86
CA PRO A 371 51.26 -44.00 -26.48
C PRO A 371 52.31 -42.95 -26.09
#